data_AF-A0A9E0JV77-F1
#
_entry.id   AF-A0A9E0JV77-F1
#
_cell.length_a   1.000
_cell.length_b   1.000
_cell.length_c   1.000
_cell.angle_alpha   90.00
_cell.angle_beta   90.00
_cell.angle_gamma   90.00
#
_symmetry.space_group_name_H-M   'P 1'
#
loop_
_entity.id
_entity.type
_entity.pdbx_description
1 polymer ?
#
loop_
_entity_poly.entity_id
_entity_poly.type
_entity_poly.pdbx_seq_one_letter_code
_entity_poly.pdbx_strand_id
1 'polypeptide(L)' 'MKDSVILPMAYIGKNCRITRAIIDKGTHIPDDTVIGEDPAEDARRFHISEEGIVLVTPEMMGQNLMFGVIAIY' A
#
# COMPACT_ATOMS: atom_id res chain seq x y z
N MET A 1 -7.16 -5.58 -8.83
CA MET A 1 -6.84 -6.05 -7.47
C MET A 1 -7.32 -7.48 -7.30
N LYS A 2 -6.53 -8.32 -6.63
CA LYS A 2 -6.85 -9.73 -6.38
C LYS A 2 -6.28 -10.18 -5.03
N ASP A 3 -7.02 -10.96 -4.26
CA ASP A 3 -6.56 -11.56 -2.99
C ASP A 3 -5.87 -10.56 -2.04
N SER A 4 -6.41 -9.33 -1.94
CA SER A 4 -5.79 -8.22 -1.22
C SER A 4 -6.76 -7.59 -0.22
N VAL A 5 -6.21 -7.07 0.87
CA VAL A 5 -6.94 -6.36 1.92
C VAL A 5 -6.56 -4.89 1.89
N ILE A 6 -7.55 -4.01 1.85
CA ILE A 6 -7.37 -2.56 1.77
C ILE A 6 -7.97 -1.94 3.02
N LEU A 7 -7.12 -1.36 3.88
CA LEU A 7 -7.58 -0.74 5.11
C LEU A 7 -8.25 0.61 4.83
N PRO A 8 -9.08 1.11 5.77
CA PRO A 8 -9.82 2.35 5.59
C PRO A 8 -8.94 3.54 5.19
N MET A 9 -9.51 4.47 4.44
CA MET A 9 -8.86 5.71 3.98
C MET A 9 -7.65 5.50 3.04
N ALA A 10 -7.32 4.27 2.66
CA ALA A 10 -6.37 4.04 1.58
C ALA A 10 -6.97 4.54 0.25
N TYR A 11 -6.13 5.13 -0.59
CA TYR A 11 -6.48 5.54 -1.94
C TYR A 11 -5.68 4.70 -2.93
N ILE A 12 -6.37 4.16 -3.94
CA ILE A 12 -5.74 3.38 -5.00
C ILE A 12 -5.88 4.13 -6.31
N GLY A 13 -4.75 4.48 -6.91
CA GLY A 13 -4.68 5.10 -8.22
C GLY A 13 -5.21 4.21 -9.34
N LYS A 14 -5.35 4.80 -10.53
CA LYS A 14 -5.82 4.11 -11.74
C LYS A 14 -4.81 3.06 -12.19
N ASN A 15 -5.31 2.02 -12.86
CA ASN A 15 -4.51 0.95 -13.48
C ASN A 15 -3.58 0.18 -12.53
N CYS A 16 -3.73 0.31 -11.22
CA CYS A 16 -2.93 -0.44 -10.27
C CYS A 16 -3.18 -1.96 -10.41
N ARG A 17 -2.09 -2.73 -10.41
CA ARG A 17 -2.15 -4.18 -10.32
C ARG A 17 -1.57 -4.61 -8.98
N ILE A 18 -2.48 -5.02 -8.09
CA ILE A 18 -2.17 -5.36 -6.71
C ILE A 18 -2.71 -6.77 -6.46
N THR A 19 -1.81 -7.67 -6.10
CA THR A 19 -2.10 -9.09 -5.82
C THR A 19 -1.48 -9.48 -4.49
N ARG A 20 -2.21 -10.21 -3.63
CA ARG A 20 -1.68 -10.71 -2.34
C ARG A 20 -1.05 -9.63 -1.46
N ALA A 21 -1.73 -8.48 -1.34
CA ALA A 21 -1.21 -7.35 -0.57
C ALA A 21 -2.17 -6.91 0.54
N ILE A 22 -1.58 -6.35 1.61
CA ILE A 22 -2.26 -5.58 2.65
C ILE A 22 -1.82 -4.13 2.48
N ILE A 23 -2.77 -3.27 2.13
CA ILE A 23 -2.55 -1.83 2.03
C ILE A 23 -3.04 -1.18 3.32
N ASP A 24 -2.14 -0.62 4.11
CA ASP A 24 -2.43 -0.06 5.43
C ASP A 24 -3.27 1.22 5.35
N LYS A 25 -3.88 1.60 6.47
CA LYS A 25 -4.79 2.73 6.62
C LYS A 25 -4.15 4.01 6.08
N GLY A 26 -4.89 4.76 5.26
CA GLY A 26 -4.45 6.07 4.77
C GLY A 26 -3.35 6.03 3.71
N THR A 27 -2.93 4.84 3.24
CA THR A 27 -1.89 4.72 2.22
C THR A 27 -2.41 5.17 0.86
N HIS A 28 -1.70 6.07 0.21
CA HIS A 28 -1.96 6.50 -1.16
C HIS A 28 -1.09 5.70 -2.15
N ILE A 29 -1.69 4.84 -2.95
CA ILE A 29 -1.00 4.08 -4.00
C ILE A 29 -1.12 4.87 -5.32
N PRO A 30 -0.01 5.34 -5.93
CA PRO A 30 -0.04 6.08 -7.19
C PRO A 30 -0.59 5.27 -8.36
N ASP A 31 -1.03 5.97 -9.41
CA ASP A 31 -1.42 5.36 -10.69
C ASP A 31 -0.34 4.41 -11.23
N ASP A 32 -0.78 3.38 -11.95
CA ASP A 32 0.07 2.37 -12.62
C ASP A 32 0.98 1.55 -11.67
N THR A 33 0.80 1.65 -10.35
CA THR A 33 1.58 0.90 -9.38
C THR A 33 1.32 -0.61 -9.48
N VAL A 34 2.41 -1.38 -9.48
CA VAL A 34 2.40 -2.84 -9.45
C VAL A 34 2.95 -3.33 -8.11
N ILE A 35 2.20 -4.23 -7.46
CA ILE A 35 2.52 -4.86 -6.16
C ILE A 35 2.10 -6.34 -6.22
N GLY A 36 3.01 -7.24 -5.83
CA GLY A 36 2.77 -8.67 -5.74
C GLY A 36 2.95 -9.42 -7.06
N GLU A 37 3.66 -8.84 -8.02
CA GLU A 37 4.02 -9.48 -9.30
C GLU A 37 5.51 -9.81 -9.40
N ASP A 38 6.40 -9.06 -8.72
CA ASP A 38 7.84 -9.29 -8.68
C ASP A 38 8.33 -9.31 -7.23
N PRO A 39 8.54 -10.49 -6.63
CA PRO A 39 8.95 -10.61 -5.24
C PRO A 39 10.27 -9.91 -4.91
N ALA A 40 11.20 -9.81 -5.87
CA ALA A 40 12.50 -9.18 -5.62
C ALA A 40 12.37 -7.65 -5.55
N GLU A 41 11.60 -7.07 -6.47
CA GLU A 41 11.33 -5.63 -6.47
C GLU A 41 10.37 -5.23 -5.33
N ASP A 42 9.39 -6.08 -5.01
CA ASP A 42 8.50 -5.86 -3.86
C ASP A 42 9.30 -5.90 -2.55
N ALA A 43 10.24 -6.83 -2.39
CA ALA A 43 11.07 -6.94 -1.17
C ALA A 43 12.04 -5.76 -1.00
N ARG A 44 12.39 -5.07 -2.09
CA ARG A 44 13.18 -3.83 -2.03
C ARG A 44 12.38 -2.65 -1.50
N ARG A 45 11.06 -2.66 -1.71
CA ARG A 45 10.18 -1.51 -1.45
C ARG A 45 9.35 -1.69 -0.19
N PHE A 46 9.00 -2.93 0.14
CA PHE A 46 7.96 -3.28 1.09
C PHE A 46 8.35 -4.46 1.97
N HIS A 47 7.59 -4.67 3.03
CA HIS A 47 7.70 -5.88 3.83
C HIS A 47 6.93 -7.03 3.17
N ILE A 48 7.52 -8.23 3.12
CA ILE A 48 6.88 -9.44 2.60
C ILE A 48 6.90 -10.51 3.68
N SER A 49 5.74 -11.12 3.96
CA SER A 49 5.64 -12.26 4.87
C SER A 49 6.26 -13.54 4.26
N GLU A 50 6.50 -14.56 5.09
CA GLU A 50 7.00 -15.86 4.60
C GLU A 50 6.07 -16.51 3.56
N GLU A 51 4.76 -16.25 3.65
CA GLU A 51 3.76 -16.74 2.70
C GLU A 51 3.63 -15.84 1.45
N GLY A 52 4.46 -14.82 1.31
CA GLY A 52 4.45 -13.92 0.15
C GLY A 52 3.30 -12.92 0.14
N ILE A 53 2.86 -12.44 1.32
CA ILE A 53 1.92 -11.32 1.43
C ILE A 53 2.70 -10.02 1.55
N VAL A 54 2.42 -9.06 0.67
CA VAL A 54 3.09 -7.75 0.67
C VAL A 54 2.36 -6.78 1.61
N LEU A 55 3.04 -6.25 2.63
CA LEU A 55 2.52 -5.17 3.47
C LEU A 55 3.04 -3.83 2.93
N VAL A 56 2.12 -2.92 2.62
CA VAL A 56 2.44 -1.56 2.18
C VAL A 56 1.90 -0.56 3.18
N THR A 57 2.78 0.26 3.75
CA THR A 57 2.43 1.34 4.68
C THR A 57 2.65 2.72 4.06
N PRO A 58 2.05 3.77 4.63
CA PRO A 58 2.29 5.15 4.20
C PRO A 58 3.77 5.53 4.29
N GLU A 59 4.46 5.11 5.35
CA GLU A 59 5.89 5.38 5.56
C GLU A 59 6.75 4.77 4.44
N MET A 60 6.48 3.52 4.05
CA MET A 60 7.17 2.87 2.91
C MET A 60 6.94 3.62 1.59
N MET A 61 5.83 4.36 1.50
CA MET A 61 5.49 5.19 0.35
C MET A 61 5.95 6.65 0.50
N GLY A 62 6.71 6.98 1.56
CA GLY A 62 7.19 8.34 1.84
C GLY A 62 6.10 9.32 2.28
N GLN A 63 4.98 8.82 2.81
CA GLN A 63 3.82 9.60 3.20
C GLN A 63 3.85 9.88 4.70
N ASN A 64 3.58 11.13 5.08
CA ASN A 64 3.44 11.52 6.47
C ASN A 64 1.97 11.48 6.89
N LEU A 65 1.58 10.43 7.63
CA LEU A 65 0.32 10.43 8.36
C LEU A 65 0.48 11.20 9.67
N MET A 66 0.57 12.53 9.59
CA MET A 66 0.52 13.34 10.79
C MET A 66 -0.93 13.33 11.31
N PHE A 67 -1.24 12.43 12.25
CA PHE A 67 -2.47 12.50 13.06
C PHE A 67 -2.32 13.63 14.09
N GLY A 68 -2.27 14.87 13.61
CA GLY A 68 -2.10 16.06 14.43
C GLY A 68 -2.96 17.19 13.90
N VAL A 69 -4.11 17.37 14.53
CA VAL A 69 -5.06 18.47 14.35
C VAL A 69 -5.98 18.33 13.14
N ILE A 70 -7.20 17.90 13.46
CA ILE A 70 -8.48 18.37 12.93
C ILE A 70 -8.32 19.77 12.28
N ALA A 71 -7.95 19.83 11.01
CA ALA A 71 -8.19 21.01 10.20
C ALA A 71 -9.63 20.91 9.68
N ILE A 72 -10.53 21.13 10.64
CA ILE A 72 -11.92 21.63 10.55
C ILE A 72 -12.93 20.83 9.71
N TYR A 73 -14.14 20.76 10.26
CA TYR A 73 -15.39 20.49 9.53
C TYR A 73 -15.49 21.30 8.23
#